data_AF-A0A6I4ZKT2-F1
#
_entry.id   AF-A0A6I4ZKT2-F1
#
_cell.length_a   1.000
_cell.length_b   1.000
_cell.length_c   1.000
_cell.angle_alpha   90.00
_cell.angle_beta   90.00
_cell.angle_gamma   90.00
#
_symmetry.space_group_name_H-M   'P 1'
#
loop_
_entity.id
_entity.type
_entity.pdbx_description
1 polymer ?
#
loop_
_entity_poly.entity_id
_entity_poly.type
_entity_poly.pdbx_seq_one_letter_code
_entity_poly.pdbx_strand_id
1 'polypeptide(L)'
;MPTNINDPDEIIRAVGRQEEQTRPLRDRMEGDFRLYRLEPFQEVDGYGHPVEGFRSYTSNAPQVYADKVIQWIARAEFGIRIPQAGRSGAQRAVDALKEKWTWGLMRSVDRRIQQRMEPPMRDLTAFHNVVRGMVAGRWLMMNTASGETVVDMTPWDPMHTYWSVGTEGLDWACYKVRKTRGEIRAEYGVDVGEDINTLRVGAQDGDEAEMEVYDFYDRTHNTVVAGNGVVLKRPTPHGSGRVPVVIVPVGPVPLVQTDTAMDSVSDYGESVFKSNREIYDKHNLMMSIFLELAARARRPPLGVKSRDGRKTLDEDPYMEGTTISMSEGDEVQAFPLLKTTQDAADLTGRISGEVQRGSIPHSVYGELQFQLSGFAINTLRSGLDSVLRPRLIAEASFYSQGLELLTEQCVSGRFSALSGSAGASFDAAMTPDAISRGGTPEIRLEGKLPEDDTAKYAQARMAREGEVPLLPDRWIYDNILKIRDADNIEQAVSAQVARRGTPESLMLSSMIASADQGDDDYARLYESELRLARMRKLLELQALREEAGGERDGGASPSSRVLPELTEAERLEVLGLVGPGGN
;
A
#
# COMPACT_ATOMS: atom_id res chain seq x y z
N MET A 1 -27.28 -24.67 -8.93
CA MET A 1 -27.59 -23.57 -9.87
C MET A 1 -27.13 -22.28 -9.21
N PRO A 2 -26.44 -21.36 -9.90
CA PRO A 2 -26.16 -20.06 -9.33
C PRO A 2 -27.49 -19.32 -9.21
N THR A 3 -27.94 -19.11 -7.97
CA THR A 3 -29.07 -18.22 -7.67
C THR A 3 -28.60 -16.80 -7.92
N ASN A 4 -28.98 -16.23 -9.06
CA ASN A 4 -28.85 -14.80 -9.31
C ASN A 4 -29.81 -14.08 -8.36
N ILE A 5 -29.30 -13.64 -7.21
CA ILE A 5 -30.03 -12.91 -6.19
C ILE A 5 -30.18 -11.47 -6.68
N ASN A 6 -31.28 -11.19 -7.37
CA ASN A 6 -31.60 -9.84 -7.87
C ASN A 6 -32.82 -9.22 -7.19
N ASP A 7 -33.51 -9.98 -6.35
CA ASP A 7 -34.65 -9.51 -5.57
C ASP A 7 -34.16 -8.68 -4.37
N PRO A 8 -34.62 -7.43 -4.19
CA PRO A 8 -34.20 -6.54 -3.10
C PRO A 8 -34.28 -7.19 -1.71
N ASP A 9 -35.39 -7.87 -1.43
CA ASP A 9 -35.62 -8.51 -0.14
C ASP A 9 -34.70 -9.72 0.08
N GLU A 10 -34.36 -10.43 -1.00
CA GLU A 10 -33.39 -11.53 -0.94
C GLU A 10 -31.96 -11.00 -0.72
N ILE A 11 -31.57 -9.89 -1.35
CA ILE A 11 -30.28 -9.22 -1.12
C ILE A 11 -30.15 -8.82 0.36
N ILE A 12 -31.12 -8.10 0.90
CA ILE A 12 -31.12 -7.64 2.29
C ILE A 12 -31.04 -8.83 3.25
N ARG A 13 -31.83 -9.89 3.01
CA ARG A 13 -31.79 -11.12 3.82
C ARG A 13 -30.45 -11.86 3.71
N ALA A 14 -29.86 -11.94 2.53
CA ALA A 14 -28.56 -12.60 2.34
C ALA A 14 -27.45 -11.86 3.10
N VAL A 15 -27.43 -10.54 3.00
CA VAL A 15 -26.48 -9.69 3.75
C VAL A 15 -26.71 -9.80 5.25
N GLY A 16 -27.96 -9.73 5.72
CA GLY A 16 -28.28 -9.86 7.14
C GLY A 16 -27.86 -11.21 7.75
N ARG A 17 -28.02 -12.32 7.03
CA ARG A 17 -27.52 -13.63 7.47
C ARG A 17 -25.99 -13.65 7.60
N GLN A 18 -25.29 -13.03 6.65
CA GLN A 18 -23.83 -12.97 6.68
C GLN A 18 -23.34 -12.06 7.81
N GLU A 19 -24.04 -10.94 8.05
CA GLU A 19 -23.80 -10.02 9.16
C GLU A 19 -23.86 -10.75 10.51
N GLU A 20 -24.90 -11.56 10.71
CA GLU A 20 -25.05 -12.38 11.92
C GLU A 20 -23.94 -13.44 12.04
N GLN A 21 -23.65 -14.17 10.96
CA GLN A 21 -22.61 -15.21 10.95
C GLN A 21 -21.20 -14.67 11.20
N THR A 22 -20.93 -13.43 10.80
CA THR A 22 -19.61 -12.80 10.91
C THR A 22 -19.58 -11.69 11.96
N ARG A 23 -20.56 -11.66 12.86
CA ARG A 23 -20.64 -10.69 13.95
C ARG A 23 -19.41 -10.72 14.87
N PRO A 24 -18.87 -11.88 15.29
CA PRO A 24 -17.65 -11.91 16.12
C PRO A 24 -16.45 -11.23 15.44
N LEU A 25 -16.31 -11.39 14.12
CA LEU A 25 -15.27 -10.73 13.33
C LEU A 25 -15.43 -9.20 13.32
N ARG A 26 -16.67 -8.72 13.20
CA ARG A 26 -17.04 -7.29 13.19
C ARG A 26 -16.85 -6.65 14.55
N ASP A 27 -17.31 -7.31 15.61
CA ASP A 27 -17.11 -6.85 16.99
C ASP A 27 -15.61 -6.71 17.31
N ARG A 28 -14.78 -7.65 16.81
CA ARG A 28 -13.32 -7.55 16.89
C ARG A 28 -12.76 -6.40 16.05
N MET A 29 -13.20 -6.21 14.79
CA MET A 29 -12.78 -5.09 13.94
C MET A 29 -13.07 -3.73 14.60
N GLU A 30 -14.22 -3.62 15.27
CA GLU A 30 -14.62 -2.41 15.96
C GLU A 30 -13.83 -2.22 17.26
N GLY A 31 -13.60 -3.29 18.03
CA GLY A 31 -12.69 -3.28 19.17
C GLY A 31 -11.28 -2.77 18.81
N ASP A 32 -10.72 -3.28 17.73
CA ASP A 32 -9.41 -2.86 17.22
C ASP A 32 -9.40 -1.40 16.73
N PHE A 33 -10.50 -0.94 16.13
CA PHE A 33 -10.65 0.46 15.74
C PHE A 33 -10.77 1.41 16.95
N ARG A 34 -11.44 0.99 18.03
CA ARG A 34 -11.49 1.74 19.29
C ARG A 34 -10.11 1.91 19.92
N LEU A 35 -9.28 0.86 19.87
CA LEU A 35 -7.87 0.95 20.29
C LEU A 35 -7.10 1.96 19.43
N TYR A 36 -7.30 1.96 18.11
CA TYR A 36 -6.67 2.91 17.21
C TYR A 36 -7.10 4.37 17.48
N ARG A 37 -8.39 4.59 17.76
CA ARG A 37 -8.96 5.91 18.08
C ARG A 37 -8.57 6.44 19.47
N LEU A 38 -7.90 5.63 20.28
CA LEU A 38 -7.59 5.93 21.68
C LEU A 38 -8.85 6.29 22.47
N GLU A 39 -9.92 5.50 22.31
CA GLU A 39 -11.10 5.68 23.14
C GLU A 39 -10.70 5.66 24.62
N PRO A 40 -11.13 6.66 25.42
CA PRO A 40 -10.68 6.77 26.80
C PRO A 40 -10.96 5.51 27.58
N PHE A 41 -9.91 4.94 28.17
CA PHE A 41 -10.03 3.83 29.10
C PHE A 41 -10.91 4.25 30.28
N GLN A 42 -11.91 3.45 30.60
CA GLN A 42 -12.77 3.65 31.76
C GLN A 42 -12.78 2.37 32.56
N GLU A 43 -12.34 2.46 33.82
CA GLU A 43 -12.51 1.36 34.75
C GLU A 43 -13.99 1.24 35.09
N VAL A 44 -14.53 0.03 34.95
CA VAL A 44 -15.92 -0.29 35.26
C VAL A 44 -15.98 -1.17 36.50
N ASP A 45 -17.02 -1.00 37.31
CA ASP A 45 -17.29 -1.87 38.45
C ASP A 45 -17.81 -3.25 38.00
N GLY A 46 -18.08 -4.14 38.97
CA GLY A 46 -18.63 -5.47 38.70
C GLY A 46 -20.02 -5.48 38.04
N TYR A 47 -20.65 -4.32 37.87
CA TYR A 47 -21.93 -4.11 37.20
C TYR A 47 -21.80 -3.34 35.88
N GLY A 48 -20.58 -2.98 35.46
CA GLY A 48 -20.30 -2.27 34.21
C GLY A 48 -20.45 -0.75 34.30
N HIS A 49 -20.55 -0.17 35.49
CA HIS A 49 -20.64 1.28 35.69
C HIS A 49 -19.25 1.90 35.87
N PRO A 50 -18.95 3.07 35.27
CA PRO A 50 -17.69 3.76 35.50
C PRO A 50 -17.44 3.99 37.00
N VAL A 51 -16.25 3.64 37.48
CA VAL A 51 -15.89 3.84 38.89
C VAL A 51 -15.74 5.34 39.15
N GLU A 52 -16.67 5.90 39.93
CA GLU A 52 -16.70 7.33 40.22
C GLU A 52 -15.43 7.79 40.94
N GLY A 53 -14.84 8.90 40.47
CA GLY A 53 -13.63 9.49 41.06
C GLY A 53 -12.32 8.77 40.73
N PHE A 54 -12.35 7.66 39.98
CA PHE A 54 -11.14 6.97 39.54
C PHE A 54 -10.46 7.71 38.38
N ARG A 55 -9.17 8.01 38.50
CA ARG A 55 -8.41 8.65 37.44
C ARG A 55 -7.90 7.64 36.42
N SER A 56 -8.52 7.63 35.25
CA SER A 56 -8.09 6.79 34.14
C SER A 56 -6.89 7.37 33.37
N TYR A 57 -6.02 6.48 32.91
CA TYR A 57 -4.96 6.72 31.96
C TYR A 57 -5.22 5.90 30.69
N THR A 58 -5.09 6.53 29.52
CA THR A 58 -5.18 5.86 28.21
C THR A 58 -3.85 6.01 27.50
N SER A 59 -3.14 4.89 27.27
CA SER A 59 -1.88 4.90 26.54
C SER A 59 -2.10 5.19 25.05
N ASN A 60 -1.24 6.00 24.45
CA ASN A 60 -1.19 6.20 23.00
C ASN A 60 -0.47 5.07 22.23
N ALA A 61 0.07 4.07 22.94
CA ALA A 61 0.85 2.98 22.35
C ALA A 61 0.15 2.23 21.19
N PRO A 62 -1.17 1.92 21.25
CA PRO A 62 -1.85 1.24 20.14
C PRO A 62 -1.84 2.07 18.85
N GLN A 63 -2.19 3.36 18.92
CA GLN A 63 -2.21 4.24 17.76
C GLN A 63 -0.80 4.41 17.16
N VAL A 64 0.21 4.67 17.99
CA VAL A 64 1.60 4.85 17.54
C VAL A 64 2.14 3.58 16.86
N TYR A 65 1.78 2.40 17.38
CA TYR A 65 2.14 1.13 16.77
C TYR A 65 1.49 0.94 15.39
N ALA A 66 0.17 1.13 15.30
CA ALA A 66 -0.55 1.00 14.04
C ALA A 66 -0.08 2.02 12.99
N ASP A 67 0.04 3.30 13.34
CA ASP A 67 0.49 4.35 12.43
C ASP A 67 1.87 4.04 11.85
N LYS A 68 2.79 3.50 12.64
CA LYS A 68 4.13 3.14 12.16
C LYS A 68 4.07 2.00 11.14
N VAL A 69 3.24 0.99 11.39
CA VAL A 69 3.04 -0.13 10.46
C VAL A 69 2.33 0.32 9.18
N ILE A 70 1.29 1.17 9.29
CA ILE A 70 0.58 1.77 8.15
C ILE A 70 1.58 2.56 7.29
N GLN A 71 2.37 3.45 7.89
CA GLN A 71 3.37 4.24 7.18
C GLN A 71 4.41 3.37 6.47
N TRP A 72 4.81 2.25 7.06
CA TRP A 72 5.73 1.31 6.40
C TRP A 72 5.11 0.61 5.21
N ILE A 73 3.87 0.12 5.34
CA ILE A 73 3.17 -0.53 4.22
C ILE A 73 2.89 0.49 3.11
N ALA A 74 2.49 1.71 3.45
CA ALA A 74 2.26 2.80 2.50
C ALA A 74 3.55 3.22 1.76
N ARG A 75 4.70 3.18 2.42
CA ARG A 75 6.01 3.59 1.85
C ARG A 75 6.86 2.46 1.29
N ALA A 76 6.45 1.20 1.43
CA ALA A 76 7.18 0.07 0.87
C ALA A 76 7.42 0.24 -0.65
N GLU A 77 8.44 -0.39 -1.20
CA GLU A 77 8.69 -0.38 -2.63
C GLU A 77 7.61 -1.21 -3.33
N PHE A 78 6.77 -0.56 -4.15
CA PHE A 78 5.75 -1.22 -4.95
C PHE A 78 6.35 -1.58 -6.31
N GLY A 79 6.53 -2.87 -6.56
CA GLY A 79 7.04 -3.41 -7.81
C GLY A 79 5.96 -4.18 -8.56
N ILE A 80 5.63 -3.73 -9.78
CA ILE A 80 4.84 -4.50 -10.75
C ILE A 80 5.81 -5.00 -11.81
N ARG A 81 5.86 -6.32 -12.04
CA ARG A 81 6.79 -6.98 -12.97
C ARG A 81 6.18 -8.14 -13.70
N ILE A 82 6.49 -8.29 -14.98
CA ILE A 82 6.20 -9.49 -15.75
C ILE A 82 7.54 -10.19 -16.00
N PRO A 83 7.78 -11.40 -15.44
CA PRO A 83 9.02 -12.12 -15.66
C PRO A 83 9.33 -12.33 -17.15
N GLN A 84 10.44 -11.77 -17.62
CA GLN A 84 10.84 -11.78 -19.03
C GLN A 84 11.85 -12.88 -19.39
N ALA A 85 12.27 -13.69 -18.41
CA ALA A 85 13.29 -14.72 -18.61
C ALA A 85 12.87 -15.74 -19.68
N GLY A 86 13.75 -15.97 -20.66
CA GLY A 86 13.52 -16.91 -21.77
C GLY A 86 12.58 -16.41 -22.89
N ARG A 87 12.10 -15.17 -22.84
CA ARG A 87 11.18 -14.62 -23.85
C ARG A 87 11.91 -13.95 -25.01
N SER A 88 11.32 -14.05 -26.20
CA SER A 88 11.82 -13.38 -27.42
C SER A 88 11.71 -11.85 -27.30
N GLY A 89 12.55 -11.10 -28.04
CA GLY A 89 12.56 -9.63 -27.97
C GLY A 89 11.19 -8.98 -28.24
N ALA A 90 10.42 -9.52 -29.19
CA ALA A 90 9.07 -9.04 -29.48
C ALA A 90 8.10 -9.27 -28.30
N GLN A 91 8.16 -10.43 -27.64
CA GLN A 91 7.34 -10.73 -26.48
C GLN A 91 7.70 -9.84 -25.28
N ARG A 92 8.99 -9.57 -25.08
CA ARG A 92 9.46 -8.65 -24.02
C ARG A 92 8.94 -7.23 -24.22
N ALA A 93 8.86 -6.75 -25.46
CA ALA A 93 8.28 -5.44 -25.75
C ALA A 93 6.79 -5.37 -25.36
N VAL A 94 6.02 -6.44 -25.63
CA VAL A 94 4.61 -6.54 -25.22
C VAL A 94 4.48 -6.59 -23.70
N ASP A 95 5.34 -7.34 -23.02
CA ASP A 95 5.35 -7.42 -21.56
C ASP A 95 5.70 -6.08 -20.92
N ALA A 96 6.74 -5.39 -21.42
CA ALA A 96 7.11 -4.06 -20.95
C ALA A 96 5.98 -3.03 -21.18
N LEU A 97 5.24 -3.15 -22.28
CA LEU A 97 4.08 -2.31 -22.55
C LEU A 97 2.94 -2.59 -21.55
N LYS A 98 2.68 -3.86 -21.24
CA LYS A 98 1.67 -4.27 -20.23
C LYS A 98 2.05 -3.80 -18.82
N GLU A 99 3.34 -3.85 -18.45
CA GLU A 99 3.83 -3.25 -17.20
C GLU A 99 3.54 -1.74 -17.14
N LYS A 100 3.89 -0.99 -18.20
CA LYS A 100 3.63 0.46 -18.30
C LYS A 100 2.13 0.77 -18.23
N TRP A 101 1.31 0.00 -18.91
CA TRP A 101 -0.15 0.12 -18.86
C TRP A 101 -0.69 -0.08 -17.44
N THR A 102 -0.24 -1.13 -16.75
CA THR A 102 -0.63 -1.44 -15.36
C THR A 102 -0.28 -0.30 -14.41
N TRP A 103 0.92 0.27 -14.54
CA TRP A 103 1.32 1.46 -13.78
C TRP A 103 0.44 2.69 -14.07
N GLY A 104 0.07 2.89 -15.33
CA GLY A 104 -0.82 3.97 -15.73
C GLY A 104 -2.22 3.81 -15.12
N LEU A 105 -2.74 2.58 -15.05
CA LEU A 105 -4.01 2.29 -14.36
C LEU A 105 -3.99 2.73 -12.90
N MET A 106 -2.96 2.29 -12.16
CA MET A 106 -2.81 2.63 -10.74
C MET A 106 -2.77 4.15 -10.52
N ARG A 107 -2.03 4.88 -11.35
CA ARG A 107 -1.97 6.36 -11.28
C ARG A 107 -3.31 7.02 -11.58
N SER A 108 -4.06 6.50 -12.55
CA SER A 108 -5.40 7.00 -12.89
C SER A 108 -6.37 6.82 -11.73
N VAL A 109 -6.26 5.71 -11.01
CA VAL A 109 -7.08 5.39 -9.84
C VAL A 109 -6.76 6.34 -8.69
N ASP A 110 -5.48 6.52 -8.36
CA ASP A 110 -5.07 7.43 -7.29
C ASP A 110 -5.56 8.85 -7.54
N ARG A 111 -5.42 9.35 -8.79
CA ARG A 111 -5.93 10.67 -9.17
C ARG A 111 -7.42 10.83 -8.90
N ARG A 112 -8.21 9.79 -9.21
CA ARG A 112 -9.67 9.81 -9.03
C ARG A 112 -10.08 9.71 -7.56
N ILE A 113 -9.38 8.90 -6.77
CA ILE A 113 -9.61 8.81 -5.32
C ILE A 113 -9.26 10.14 -4.65
N GLN A 114 -8.13 10.75 -5.02
CA GLN A 114 -7.72 12.06 -4.52
C GLN A 114 -8.69 13.19 -4.90
N GLN A 115 -9.36 13.10 -6.06
CA GLN A 115 -10.44 14.03 -6.41
C GLN A 115 -11.64 13.98 -5.45
N ARG A 116 -11.82 12.87 -4.72
CA ARG A 116 -12.83 12.72 -3.65
C ARG A 116 -12.30 13.15 -2.28
N MET A 117 -11.13 13.78 -2.21
CA MET A 117 -10.43 14.14 -0.97
C MET A 117 -10.04 12.96 -0.09
N GLU A 118 -9.93 11.78 -0.68
CA GLU A 118 -9.48 10.57 0.00
C GLU A 118 -7.95 10.39 -0.16
N PRO A 119 -7.28 9.76 0.81
CA PRO A 119 -5.89 9.34 0.66
C PRO A 119 -5.68 8.46 -0.57
N PRO A 120 -4.44 8.37 -1.12
CA PRO A 120 -4.12 7.43 -2.18
C PRO A 120 -4.59 6.00 -1.87
N MET A 121 -4.88 5.21 -2.90
CA MET A 121 -5.46 3.87 -2.73
C MET A 121 -4.68 3.02 -1.72
N ARG A 122 -3.36 3.11 -1.79
CA ARG A 122 -2.43 2.36 -0.96
C ARG A 122 -2.48 2.74 0.51
N ASP A 123 -2.71 4.01 0.81
CA ASP A 123 -2.78 4.48 2.20
C ASP A 123 -4.09 3.99 2.84
N LEU A 124 -5.19 4.01 2.08
CA LEU A 124 -6.49 3.47 2.48
C LEU A 124 -6.43 1.96 2.72
N THR A 125 -5.87 1.19 1.79
CA THR A 125 -5.76 -0.26 1.92
C THR A 125 -4.79 -0.65 3.03
N ALA A 126 -3.67 0.07 3.21
CA ALA A 126 -2.77 -0.12 4.34
C ALA A 126 -3.47 0.10 5.69
N PHE A 127 -4.34 1.10 5.79
CA PHE A 127 -5.16 1.32 7.00
C PHE A 127 -6.07 0.13 7.30
N HIS A 128 -6.88 -0.32 6.33
CA HIS A 128 -7.76 -1.48 6.51
C HIS A 128 -6.98 -2.76 6.84
N ASN A 129 -5.86 -2.98 6.15
CA ASN A 129 -4.95 -4.11 6.36
C ASN A 129 -4.46 -4.16 7.82
N VAL A 130 -4.03 -3.02 8.37
CA VAL A 130 -3.44 -2.95 9.72
C VAL A 130 -4.49 -2.98 10.81
N VAL A 131 -5.56 -2.19 10.69
CA VAL A 131 -6.54 -1.96 11.76
C VAL A 131 -7.67 -2.98 11.69
N ARG A 132 -8.23 -3.25 10.50
CA ARG A 132 -9.32 -4.22 10.31
C ARG A 132 -8.80 -5.65 10.08
N GLY A 133 -7.53 -5.83 9.71
CA GLY A 133 -6.97 -7.16 9.44
C GLY A 133 -7.43 -7.78 8.11
N MET A 134 -8.04 -6.99 7.23
CA MET A 134 -8.52 -7.41 5.92
C MET A 134 -8.39 -6.24 4.94
N VAL A 135 -8.33 -6.55 3.64
CA VAL A 135 -8.43 -5.55 2.57
C VAL A 135 -9.54 -5.97 1.63
N ALA A 136 -10.47 -5.06 1.35
CA ALA A 136 -11.57 -5.28 0.43
C ALA A 136 -11.65 -4.13 -0.57
N GLY A 137 -12.17 -4.40 -1.77
CA GLY A 137 -12.44 -3.35 -2.74
C GLY A 137 -13.04 -3.85 -4.03
N ARG A 138 -13.69 -2.91 -4.72
CA ARG A 138 -14.28 -3.11 -6.05
C ARG A 138 -13.25 -2.83 -7.14
N TRP A 139 -13.26 -3.66 -8.18
CA TRP A 139 -12.36 -3.60 -9.32
C TRP A 139 -13.14 -3.75 -10.64
N LEU A 140 -13.50 -2.61 -11.24
CA LEU A 140 -14.32 -2.57 -12.45
C LEU A 140 -13.75 -1.67 -13.54
N MET A 141 -14.14 -1.96 -14.77
CA MET A 141 -14.09 -1.01 -15.87
C MET A 141 -15.50 -0.49 -16.13
N MET A 142 -15.62 0.82 -16.36
CA MET A 142 -16.89 1.47 -16.65
C MET A 142 -16.74 2.33 -17.90
N ASN A 143 -17.72 2.26 -18.79
CA ASN A 143 -17.83 3.19 -19.90
C ASN A 143 -18.51 4.47 -19.39
N THR A 144 -17.85 5.61 -19.56
CA THR A 144 -18.43 6.92 -19.27
C THR A 144 -19.52 7.26 -20.29
N ALA A 145 -20.35 8.26 -19.97
CA ALA A 145 -21.31 8.80 -20.93
C ALA A 145 -20.66 9.35 -22.22
N SER A 146 -19.37 9.73 -22.16
CA SER A 146 -18.58 10.15 -23.32
C SER A 146 -18.05 8.99 -24.17
N GLY A 147 -18.29 7.73 -23.78
CA GLY A 147 -17.81 6.53 -24.48
C GLY A 147 -16.37 6.13 -24.13
N GLU A 148 -15.75 6.79 -23.16
CA GLU A 148 -14.41 6.46 -22.69
C GLU A 148 -14.46 5.38 -21.60
N THR A 149 -13.53 4.42 -21.66
CA THR A 149 -13.41 3.44 -20.58
C THR A 149 -12.61 4.07 -19.43
N VAL A 150 -13.14 4.00 -18.21
CA VAL A 150 -12.48 4.42 -16.98
C VAL A 150 -12.36 3.23 -16.05
N VAL A 151 -11.22 3.10 -15.39
CA VAL A 151 -11.01 2.11 -14.35
C VAL A 151 -11.56 2.62 -13.02
N ASP A 152 -12.38 1.78 -12.40
CA ASP A 152 -12.97 1.97 -11.09
C ASP A 152 -12.45 0.97 -10.09
N MET A 153 -11.38 1.40 -9.42
CA MET A 153 -10.83 0.73 -8.24
C MET A 153 -11.19 1.55 -7.01
N THR A 154 -12.00 0.97 -6.13
CA THR A 154 -12.47 1.63 -4.91
C THR A 154 -12.25 0.70 -3.72
N PRO A 155 -11.40 1.07 -2.74
CA PRO A 155 -11.28 0.30 -1.51
C PRO A 155 -12.58 0.40 -0.72
N TRP A 156 -12.96 -0.70 -0.09
CA TRP A 156 -14.11 -0.80 0.80
C TRP A 156 -13.62 -1.03 2.23
N ASP A 157 -14.30 -0.46 3.22
CA ASP A 157 -14.06 -0.85 4.62
C ASP A 157 -14.52 -2.31 4.80
N PRO A 158 -13.64 -3.25 5.18
CA PRO A 158 -14.01 -4.64 5.44
C PRO A 158 -15.12 -4.78 6.49
N MET A 159 -15.24 -3.86 7.45
CA MET A 159 -16.31 -3.86 8.46
C MET A 159 -17.70 -3.80 7.83
N HIS A 160 -17.79 -3.14 6.69
CA HIS A 160 -19.03 -2.91 5.94
C HIS A 160 -19.10 -3.76 4.66
N THR A 161 -18.21 -4.75 4.51
CA THR A 161 -18.17 -5.65 3.37
C THR A 161 -18.70 -7.03 3.74
N TYR A 162 -19.66 -7.53 2.98
CA TYR A 162 -20.37 -8.78 3.18
C TYR A 162 -20.19 -9.66 1.95
N TRP A 163 -20.02 -10.97 2.12
CA TRP A 163 -19.74 -11.84 0.98
C TRP A 163 -20.16 -13.28 1.20
N SER A 164 -20.32 -14.02 0.10
CA SER A 164 -20.44 -15.47 0.10
C SER A 164 -19.42 -16.08 -0.84
N VAL A 165 -18.86 -17.22 -0.42
CA VAL A 165 -17.91 -18.01 -1.21
C VAL A 165 -18.62 -19.25 -1.74
N GLY A 166 -18.56 -19.46 -3.04
CA GLY A 166 -19.00 -20.67 -3.73
C GLY A 166 -17.83 -21.54 -4.18
N THR A 167 -18.09 -22.43 -5.14
CA THR A 167 -17.13 -23.43 -5.61
C THR A 167 -15.95 -22.84 -6.42
N GLU A 168 -16.15 -21.67 -7.02
CA GLU A 168 -15.18 -21.02 -7.94
C GLU A 168 -14.67 -19.68 -7.40
N GLY A 169 -14.80 -19.46 -6.09
CA GLY A 169 -14.49 -18.18 -5.45
C GLY A 169 -15.74 -17.46 -4.99
N LEU A 170 -15.76 -16.13 -5.06
CA LEU A 170 -16.90 -15.33 -4.61
C LEU A 170 -18.17 -15.61 -5.46
N ASP A 171 -19.27 -15.92 -4.79
CA ASP A 171 -20.60 -16.00 -5.41
C ASP A 171 -21.27 -14.63 -5.47
N TRP A 172 -21.12 -13.86 -4.39
CA TRP A 172 -21.54 -12.47 -4.33
C TRP A 172 -20.72 -11.70 -3.29
N ALA A 173 -20.68 -10.39 -3.44
CA ALA A 173 -20.15 -9.46 -2.46
C ALA A 173 -21.02 -8.20 -2.40
N CYS A 174 -21.13 -7.59 -1.23
CA CYS A 174 -21.95 -6.41 -0.98
C CYS A 174 -21.22 -5.42 -0.09
N TYR A 175 -21.24 -4.15 -0.47
CA TYR A 175 -20.81 -3.06 0.40
C TYR A 175 -22.02 -2.34 0.98
N LYS A 176 -22.16 -2.37 2.32
CA LYS A 176 -23.29 -1.80 3.05
C LYS A 176 -22.86 -0.49 3.70
N VAL A 177 -23.30 0.64 3.15
CA VAL A 177 -22.95 1.97 3.67
C VAL A 177 -24.18 2.74 4.10
N ARG A 178 -23.99 3.73 4.98
CA ARG A 178 -25.01 4.70 5.30
C ARG A 178 -24.86 5.90 4.38
N LYS A 179 -25.97 6.36 3.81
CA LYS A 179 -26.04 7.56 2.97
C LYS A 179 -27.23 8.41 3.37
N THR A 180 -27.08 9.72 3.25
CA THR A 180 -28.19 10.67 3.38
C THR A 180 -29.09 10.60 2.14
N ARG A 181 -30.31 11.13 2.25
CA ARG A 181 -31.22 11.21 1.10
C ARG A 181 -30.65 12.10 -0.01
N GLY A 182 -29.99 13.20 0.36
CA GLY A 182 -29.32 14.09 -0.58
C GLY A 182 -28.27 13.35 -1.41
N GLU A 183 -27.44 12.52 -0.77
CA GLU A 183 -26.43 11.69 -1.44
C GLU A 183 -27.04 10.65 -2.37
N ILE A 184 -28.08 9.93 -1.92
CA ILE A 184 -28.78 8.94 -2.75
C ILE A 184 -29.38 9.60 -3.99
N ARG A 185 -30.01 10.75 -3.83
CA ARG A 185 -30.59 11.52 -4.94
C ARG A 185 -29.52 12.04 -5.88
N ALA A 186 -28.39 12.52 -5.36
CA ALA A 186 -27.28 13.02 -6.17
C ALA A 186 -26.59 11.92 -6.97
N GLU A 187 -26.42 10.72 -6.39
CA GLU A 187 -25.69 9.61 -7.02
C GLU A 187 -26.56 8.77 -7.97
N TYR A 188 -27.80 8.47 -7.57
CA TYR A 188 -28.67 7.54 -8.31
C TYR A 188 -29.85 8.24 -9.00
N GLY A 189 -30.15 9.51 -8.67
CA GLY A 189 -31.30 10.22 -9.23
C GLY A 189 -32.66 9.68 -8.76
N VAL A 190 -32.69 8.88 -7.70
CA VAL A 190 -33.90 8.26 -7.13
C VAL A 190 -34.27 8.96 -5.83
N ASP A 191 -35.56 9.26 -5.66
CA ASP A 191 -36.10 9.78 -4.40
C ASP A 191 -36.63 8.61 -3.56
N VAL A 192 -35.96 8.35 -2.43
CA VAL A 192 -36.39 7.38 -1.42
C VAL A 192 -37.22 8.16 -0.41
N GLY A 193 -38.55 8.03 -0.53
CA GLY A 193 -39.53 8.78 0.25
C GLY A 193 -39.39 8.66 1.78
N GLU A 194 -40.29 9.31 2.51
CA GLU A 194 -40.18 9.47 3.97
C GLU A 194 -40.39 8.19 4.82
N ASP A 195 -40.82 7.09 4.21
CA ASP A 195 -41.40 5.98 4.95
C ASP A 195 -40.40 4.92 5.46
N ILE A 196 -40.35 4.84 6.80
CA ILE A 196 -40.29 3.64 7.67
C ILE A 196 -39.13 2.65 7.42
N ASN A 197 -37.94 2.97 7.94
CA ASN A 197 -37.11 2.15 8.85
C ASN A 197 -35.77 2.87 9.12
N THR A 198 -35.83 4.19 9.36
CA THR A 198 -34.64 4.97 9.70
C THR A 198 -34.16 4.52 11.08
N LEU A 199 -33.11 3.72 11.12
CA LEU A 199 -32.33 3.45 12.33
C LEU A 199 -31.77 4.79 12.83
N ARG A 200 -32.58 5.51 13.62
CA ARG A 200 -32.17 6.68 14.40
C ARG A 200 -31.23 6.21 15.52
N VAL A 201 -30.01 5.82 15.17
CA VAL A 201 -28.97 5.59 16.17
C VAL A 201 -28.22 6.90 16.36
N GLY A 202 -28.68 7.71 17.30
CA GLY A 202 -27.93 8.88 17.81
C GLY A 202 -28.26 10.25 17.23
N ALA A 203 -29.21 10.38 16.31
CA ALA A 203 -29.62 11.68 15.77
C ALA A 203 -30.29 12.55 16.85
N GLN A 204 -29.71 13.72 17.13
CA GLN A 204 -30.40 14.79 17.87
C GLN A 204 -31.49 15.37 16.96
N ASP A 205 -32.54 15.97 17.54
CA ASP A 205 -33.64 16.58 16.78
C ASP A 205 -33.10 17.62 15.77
N GLY A 206 -33.04 17.26 14.48
CA GLY A 206 -32.57 18.14 13.41
C GLY A 206 -31.71 17.46 12.31
N ASP A 207 -31.16 16.27 12.56
CA ASP A 207 -30.28 15.61 11.58
C ASP A 207 -31.05 14.86 10.48
N GLU A 208 -30.58 14.95 9.23
CA GLU A 208 -31.14 14.18 8.11
C GLU A 208 -31.02 12.67 8.39
N ALA A 209 -32.10 11.93 8.20
CA ALA A 209 -32.10 10.50 8.44
C ALA A 209 -31.19 9.77 7.43
N GLU A 210 -30.16 9.11 7.94
CA GLU A 210 -29.32 8.20 7.16
C GLU A 210 -30.09 6.91 6.82
N MET A 211 -29.82 6.37 5.62
CA MET A 211 -30.38 5.12 5.14
C MET A 211 -29.26 4.15 4.77
N GLU A 212 -29.46 2.87 5.05
CA GLU A 212 -28.54 1.82 4.62
C GLU A 212 -28.68 1.59 3.11
N VAL A 213 -27.56 1.53 2.40
CA VAL A 213 -27.47 1.28 0.97
C VAL A 213 -26.57 0.08 0.74
N TYR A 214 -27.08 -0.87 -0.03
CA TYR A 214 -26.45 -2.14 -0.36
C TYR A 214 -25.97 -2.10 -1.82
N ASP A 215 -24.66 -1.94 -2.03
CA ASP A 215 -24.04 -2.07 -3.36
C ASP A 215 -23.64 -3.52 -3.59
N PHE A 216 -24.55 -4.29 -4.19
CA PHE A 216 -24.48 -5.75 -4.33
C PHE A 216 -23.95 -6.17 -5.71
N TYR A 217 -23.02 -7.12 -5.72
CA TYR A 217 -22.44 -7.71 -6.92
C TYR A 217 -22.58 -9.22 -6.85
N ASP A 218 -23.27 -9.81 -7.82
CA ASP A 218 -23.17 -11.24 -8.09
C ASP A 218 -22.11 -11.50 -9.18
N ARG A 219 -22.08 -12.72 -9.73
CA ARG A 219 -21.10 -13.10 -10.78
C ARG A 219 -21.29 -12.34 -12.10
N THR A 220 -22.45 -11.72 -12.32
CA THR A 220 -22.91 -11.20 -13.61
C THR A 220 -23.48 -9.78 -13.56
N HIS A 221 -24.18 -9.41 -12.49
CA HIS A 221 -24.93 -8.18 -12.33
C HIS A 221 -24.52 -7.43 -11.08
N ASN A 222 -24.60 -6.10 -11.17
CA ASN A 222 -24.56 -5.20 -10.03
C ASN A 222 -25.96 -4.62 -9.81
N THR A 223 -26.39 -4.63 -8.57
CA THR A 223 -27.70 -4.13 -8.12
C THR A 223 -27.48 -3.28 -6.87
N VAL A 224 -28.08 -2.09 -6.83
CA VAL A 224 -28.01 -1.22 -5.64
C VAL A 224 -29.40 -1.06 -5.05
N VAL A 225 -29.52 -1.35 -3.76
CA VAL A 225 -30.79 -1.38 -3.04
C VAL A 225 -30.67 -0.55 -1.76
N ALA A 226 -31.72 0.17 -1.40
CA ALA A 226 -31.84 0.86 -0.13
C ALA A 226 -32.48 -0.05 0.94
N GLY A 227 -32.22 0.19 2.23
CA GLY A 227 -32.68 -0.67 3.33
C GLY A 227 -34.20 -0.81 3.47
N ASN A 228 -34.98 0.06 2.82
CA ASN A 228 -36.43 -0.06 2.71
C ASN A 228 -36.90 -0.91 1.51
N GLY A 229 -35.98 -1.59 0.82
CA GLY A 229 -36.25 -2.42 -0.35
C GLY A 229 -36.34 -1.65 -1.68
N VAL A 230 -36.20 -0.32 -1.67
CA VAL A 230 -36.22 0.47 -2.91
C VAL A 230 -34.97 0.21 -3.75
N VAL A 231 -35.16 -0.15 -5.01
CA VAL A 231 -34.08 -0.34 -5.97
C VAL A 231 -33.54 1.02 -6.43
N LEU A 232 -32.32 1.34 -6.03
CA LEU A 232 -31.61 2.55 -6.46
C LEU A 232 -30.96 2.37 -7.84
N LYS A 233 -30.39 1.19 -8.08
CA LYS A 233 -29.83 0.79 -9.38
C LYS A 233 -30.33 -0.59 -9.74
N ARG A 234 -31.05 -0.67 -10.86
CA ARG A 234 -31.54 -1.95 -11.40
C ARG A 234 -30.39 -2.88 -11.74
N PRO A 235 -30.59 -4.21 -11.70
CA PRO A 235 -29.58 -5.19 -12.07
C PRO A 235 -28.97 -4.86 -13.44
N THR A 236 -27.71 -4.44 -13.43
CA THR A 236 -26.97 -4.04 -14.63
C THR A 236 -25.78 -4.97 -14.81
N PRO A 237 -25.58 -5.60 -15.99
CA PRO A 237 -24.41 -6.42 -16.23
C PRO A 237 -23.11 -5.64 -16.06
N HIS A 238 -22.20 -6.11 -15.20
CA HIS A 238 -20.94 -5.40 -14.92
C HIS A 238 -19.78 -5.78 -15.84
N GLY A 239 -19.96 -6.78 -16.72
CA GLY A 239 -18.96 -7.11 -17.76
C GLY A 239 -17.81 -8.01 -17.35
N SER A 240 -17.67 -8.30 -16.06
CA SER A 240 -16.70 -9.27 -15.52
C SER A 240 -17.26 -10.69 -15.58
N GLY A 241 -16.39 -11.69 -15.79
CA GLY A 241 -16.78 -13.12 -15.77
C GLY A 241 -16.97 -13.70 -14.37
N ARG A 242 -16.57 -12.95 -13.34
CA ARG A 242 -16.68 -13.26 -11.91
C ARG A 242 -17.02 -12.01 -11.12
N VAL A 243 -17.36 -12.16 -9.83
CA VAL A 243 -17.66 -11.03 -8.93
C VAL A 243 -16.48 -10.04 -8.94
N PRO A 244 -16.69 -8.76 -9.30
CA PRO A 244 -15.62 -7.77 -9.48
C PRO A 244 -15.17 -7.15 -8.15
N VAL A 245 -15.01 -7.97 -7.13
CA VAL A 245 -14.63 -7.58 -5.78
C VAL A 245 -13.50 -8.47 -5.32
N VAL A 246 -12.50 -7.88 -4.69
CA VAL A 246 -11.37 -8.60 -4.10
C VAL A 246 -11.46 -8.45 -2.59
N ILE A 247 -11.38 -9.56 -1.87
CA ILE A 247 -11.36 -9.60 -0.40
C ILE A 247 -10.17 -10.46 0.00
N VAL A 248 -9.22 -9.89 0.74
CA VAL A 248 -8.01 -10.57 1.19
C VAL A 248 -7.90 -10.47 2.70
N PRO A 249 -7.98 -11.60 3.44
CA PRO A 249 -7.66 -11.61 4.86
C PRO A 249 -6.15 -11.47 5.08
N VAL A 250 -5.77 -10.80 6.17
CA VAL A 250 -4.36 -10.66 6.56
C VAL A 250 -3.93 -11.85 7.40
N GLY A 251 -2.77 -12.40 7.07
CA GLY A 251 -2.16 -13.49 7.81
C GLY A 251 -2.41 -14.88 7.19
N PRO A 252 -1.65 -15.89 7.64
CA PRO A 252 -1.75 -17.26 7.13
C PRO A 252 -2.85 -18.09 7.82
N VAL A 253 -3.64 -17.49 8.73
CA VAL A 253 -4.64 -18.23 9.52
C VAL A 253 -5.83 -18.56 8.61
N PRO A 254 -6.09 -19.85 8.34
CA PRO A 254 -7.26 -20.23 7.56
C PRO A 254 -8.53 -20.00 8.38
N LEU A 255 -9.69 -19.99 7.70
CA LEU A 255 -10.96 -20.08 8.41
C LEU A 255 -11.05 -21.47 9.07
N VAL A 256 -10.89 -21.52 10.40
CA VAL A 256 -11.03 -22.74 11.19
C VAL A 256 -12.49 -22.89 11.59
N GLN A 257 -13.09 -24.05 11.35
CA GLN A 257 -14.44 -24.36 11.82
C GLN A 257 -14.33 -25.36 12.96
N THR A 258 -14.95 -25.06 14.11
CA THR A 258 -14.98 -25.98 15.25
C THR A 258 -16.37 -26.00 15.87
N ASP A 259 -16.80 -27.18 16.32
CA ASP A 259 -18.09 -27.33 17.01
C ASP A 259 -18.10 -26.66 18.39
N THR A 260 -16.91 -26.43 18.97
CA THR A 260 -16.72 -25.90 20.34
C THR A 260 -16.52 -24.40 20.42
N ALA A 261 -16.04 -23.77 19.34
CA ALA A 261 -15.86 -22.32 19.28
C ALA A 261 -16.68 -21.78 18.11
N MET A 262 -17.90 -21.33 18.41
CA MET A 262 -18.76 -20.61 17.44
C MET A 262 -18.11 -19.29 16.97
N ASP A 263 -17.12 -18.79 17.72
CA ASP A 263 -16.44 -17.52 17.44
C ASP A 263 -15.18 -17.65 16.60
N SER A 264 -14.85 -18.83 16.05
CA SER A 264 -13.60 -19.03 15.29
C SER A 264 -13.46 -18.12 14.05
N VAL A 265 -14.55 -17.51 13.59
CA VAL A 265 -14.55 -16.48 12.56
C VAL A 265 -13.87 -15.17 13.00
N SER A 266 -13.79 -14.88 14.30
CA SER A 266 -13.11 -13.68 14.83
C SER A 266 -11.63 -13.64 14.46
N ASP A 267 -11.01 -14.82 14.37
CA ASP A 267 -9.57 -14.98 14.14
C ASP A 267 -9.21 -14.96 12.64
N TYR A 268 -10.21 -14.86 11.76
CA TYR A 268 -10.03 -14.82 10.32
C TYR A 268 -9.69 -13.40 9.85
N GLY A 269 -8.44 -13.19 9.44
CA GLY A 269 -7.96 -11.86 9.01
C GLY A 269 -7.63 -10.95 10.18
N GLU A 270 -6.43 -11.09 10.73
CA GLU A 270 -6.06 -10.47 12.01
C GLU A 270 -5.38 -9.10 11.89
N SER A 271 -5.75 -8.19 12.79
CA SER A 271 -5.16 -6.85 12.85
C SER A 271 -3.77 -6.89 13.48
N VAL A 272 -3.09 -5.74 13.48
CA VAL A 272 -1.78 -5.60 14.14
C VAL A 272 -1.85 -5.76 15.65
N PHE A 273 -3.04 -5.58 16.23
CA PHE A 273 -3.27 -5.63 17.66
C PHE A 273 -3.44 -7.04 18.21
N LYS A 274 -3.54 -8.07 17.36
CA LYS A 274 -3.78 -9.47 17.76
C LYS A 274 -3.05 -9.89 19.03
N SER A 275 -1.74 -9.63 19.10
CA SER A 275 -0.89 -10.08 20.22
C SER A 275 -1.04 -9.23 21.50
N ASN A 276 -1.51 -7.99 21.38
CA ASN A 276 -1.51 -7.00 22.47
C ASN A 276 -2.90 -6.50 22.88
N ARG A 277 -3.96 -6.87 22.14
CA ARG A 277 -5.33 -6.35 22.30
C ARG A 277 -5.79 -6.33 23.74
N GLU A 278 -5.71 -7.46 24.44
CA GLU A 278 -6.11 -7.60 25.85
C GLU A 278 -5.07 -7.05 26.85
N ILE A 279 -3.83 -6.85 26.40
CA ILE A 279 -2.73 -6.39 27.25
C ILE A 279 -2.83 -4.87 27.45
N TYR A 280 -3.34 -4.15 26.44
CA TYR A 280 -3.51 -2.69 26.54
C TYR A 280 -4.43 -2.28 27.69
N ASP A 281 -5.55 -2.98 27.90
CA ASP A 281 -6.46 -2.68 29.01
C ASP A 281 -5.80 -2.91 30.36
N LYS A 282 -5.07 -4.02 30.52
CA LYS A 282 -4.31 -4.33 31.74
C LYS A 282 -3.21 -3.31 32.00
N HIS A 283 -2.51 -2.89 30.95
CA HIS A 283 -1.50 -1.84 31.02
C HIS A 283 -2.10 -0.49 31.42
N ASN A 284 -3.20 -0.09 30.80
CA ASN A 284 -3.92 1.14 31.10
C ASN A 284 -4.47 1.14 32.54
N LEU A 285 -5.01 0.02 33.02
CA LEU A 285 -5.46 -0.15 34.39
C LEU A 285 -4.31 0.04 35.38
N MET A 286 -3.17 -0.64 35.18
CA MET A 286 -2.00 -0.49 36.05
C MET A 286 -1.50 0.95 36.10
N MET A 287 -1.41 1.62 34.95
CA MET A 287 -1.01 3.03 34.87
C MET A 287 -2.03 3.96 35.54
N SER A 288 -3.32 3.66 35.45
CA SER A 288 -4.39 4.39 36.14
C SER A 288 -4.26 4.25 37.66
N ILE A 289 -3.92 3.06 38.17
CA ILE A 289 -3.65 2.83 39.59
C ILE A 289 -2.46 3.65 40.07
N PHE A 290 -1.35 3.69 39.31
CA PHE A 290 -0.20 4.53 39.66
C PHE A 290 -0.55 6.02 39.65
N LEU A 291 -1.33 6.47 38.66
CA LEU A 291 -1.82 7.85 38.58
C LEU A 291 -2.69 8.21 39.79
N GLU A 292 -3.54 7.30 40.23
CA GLU A 292 -4.39 7.46 41.41
C GLU A 292 -3.56 7.53 42.69
N LEU A 293 -2.54 6.68 42.85
CA LEU A 293 -1.62 6.76 43.99
C LEU A 293 -0.83 8.06 44.01
N ALA A 294 -0.36 8.53 42.86
CA ALA A 294 0.30 9.84 42.73
C ALA A 294 -0.66 10.99 43.07
N ALA A 295 -1.93 10.88 42.66
CA ALA A 295 -2.96 11.86 42.98
C ALA A 295 -3.25 11.92 44.49
N ARG A 296 -3.36 10.75 45.15
CA ARG A 296 -3.53 10.65 46.61
C ARG A 296 -2.30 11.10 47.39
N ALA A 297 -1.10 10.94 46.82
CA ALA A 297 0.13 11.47 47.41
C ALA A 297 0.14 13.00 47.49
N ARG A 298 -0.53 13.69 46.55
CA ARG A 298 -0.64 15.16 46.56
C ARG A 298 -1.52 15.68 47.70
N ARG A 299 -2.58 14.95 48.06
CA ARG A 299 -3.50 15.28 49.16
C ARG A 299 -3.74 14.02 50.01
N PRO A 300 -2.81 13.67 50.92
CA PRO A 300 -2.97 12.50 51.76
C PRO A 300 -4.26 12.58 52.58
N PRO A 301 -4.94 11.47 52.89
CA PRO A 301 -6.03 11.54 53.85
C PRO A 301 -5.49 11.96 55.22
N LEU A 302 -6.21 12.84 55.90
CA LEU A 302 -5.86 13.30 57.25
C LEU A 302 -6.76 12.63 58.29
N GLY A 303 -6.17 12.16 59.36
CA GLY A 303 -6.85 11.77 60.57
C GLY A 303 -6.78 12.91 61.58
N VAL A 304 -7.93 13.38 62.05
CA VAL A 304 -8.00 14.29 63.20
C VAL A 304 -8.33 13.46 64.43
N LYS A 305 -7.38 13.38 65.37
CA LYS A 305 -7.63 12.83 66.70
C LYS A 305 -8.08 13.97 67.60
N SER A 306 -9.31 13.87 68.10
CA SER A 306 -9.83 14.79 69.11
C SER A 306 -10.41 14.01 70.27
N ARG A 307 -10.31 14.56 71.48
CA ARG A 307 -10.75 13.90 72.72
C ARG A 307 -12.23 13.48 72.69
N ASP A 308 -13.07 14.26 72.00
CA ASP A 308 -14.51 14.01 71.88
C ASP A 308 -14.91 13.40 70.52
N GLY A 309 -13.97 13.21 69.59
CA GLY A 309 -14.21 12.61 68.27
C GLY A 309 -15.12 13.39 67.32
N ARG A 310 -15.54 14.61 67.69
CA ARG A 310 -16.49 15.44 66.92
C ARG A 310 -15.85 16.54 66.08
N LYS A 311 -14.53 16.71 66.18
CA LYS A 311 -13.82 17.82 65.53
C LYS A 311 -13.54 17.50 64.06
N THR A 312 -14.05 18.33 63.17
CA THR A 312 -13.72 18.37 61.75
C THR A 312 -12.76 19.54 61.48
N LEU A 313 -12.05 19.50 60.35
CA LEU A 313 -11.28 20.65 59.88
C LEU A 313 -12.23 21.60 59.16
N ASP A 314 -12.29 22.86 59.61
CA ASP A 314 -13.18 23.87 59.04
C ASP A 314 -12.60 24.48 57.73
N GLU A 315 -11.29 24.37 57.51
CA GLU A 315 -10.58 24.88 56.33
C GLU A 315 -9.78 23.76 55.64
N ASP A 316 -9.64 23.81 54.31
CA ASP A 316 -8.83 22.84 53.55
C ASP A 316 -7.34 23.03 53.90
N PRO A 317 -6.71 22.06 54.59
CA PRO A 317 -5.33 22.17 55.07
C PRO A 317 -4.30 22.14 53.94
N TYR A 318 -4.72 21.89 52.70
CA TYR A 318 -3.86 21.89 51.51
C TYR A 318 -3.84 23.24 50.78
N MET A 319 -4.59 24.25 51.24
CA MET A 319 -4.53 25.60 50.69
C MET A 319 -3.36 26.39 51.30
N GLU A 320 -2.64 27.13 50.46
CA GLU A 320 -1.49 27.93 50.89
C GLU A 320 -1.93 29.07 51.83
N GLY A 321 -1.27 29.22 52.98
CA GLY A 321 -1.59 30.25 53.97
C GLY A 321 -2.67 29.88 55.00
N THR A 322 -3.20 28.65 54.94
CA THR A 322 -4.25 28.18 55.87
C THR A 322 -3.71 27.95 57.28
N THR A 323 -4.43 28.44 58.29
CA THR A 323 -4.06 28.25 59.71
C THR A 323 -5.04 27.30 60.38
N ILE A 324 -4.57 26.11 60.74
CA ILE A 324 -5.41 25.10 61.39
C ILE A 324 -5.48 25.38 62.90
N SER A 325 -6.67 25.75 63.40
CA SER A 325 -6.89 25.99 64.83
C SER A 325 -7.06 24.68 65.60
N MET A 326 -6.00 24.21 66.28
CA MET A 326 -6.04 23.02 67.13
C MET A 326 -6.23 23.36 68.61
N SER A 327 -7.04 22.56 69.32
CA SER A 327 -7.23 22.71 70.77
C SER A 327 -6.18 21.88 71.50
N GLU A 328 -5.89 22.19 72.76
CA GLU A 328 -4.87 21.49 73.54
C GLU A 328 -5.21 19.99 73.66
N GLY A 329 -4.35 19.13 73.09
CA GLY A 329 -4.55 17.67 73.04
C GLY A 329 -5.14 17.12 71.74
N ASP A 330 -5.52 17.96 70.77
CA ASP A 330 -5.88 17.51 69.42
C ASP A 330 -4.62 17.27 68.55
N GLU A 331 -4.65 16.25 67.70
CA GLU A 331 -3.57 15.92 66.76
C GLU A 331 -4.14 15.76 65.35
N VAL A 332 -3.59 16.50 64.38
CA VAL A 332 -3.82 16.26 62.96
C VAL A 332 -2.65 15.44 62.42
N GLN A 333 -2.93 14.21 62.01
CA GLN A 333 -1.94 13.30 61.47
C GLN A 333 -2.31 12.93 60.04
N ALA A 334 -1.39 13.14 59.10
CA ALA A 334 -1.54 12.56 57.77
C ALA A 334 -1.41 11.04 57.86
N PHE A 335 -2.39 10.31 57.32
CA PHE A 335 -2.27 8.87 57.22
C PHE A 335 -1.07 8.52 56.31
N PRO A 336 -0.36 7.43 56.63
CA PRO A 336 0.74 6.99 55.80
C PRO A 336 0.22 6.73 54.39
N LEU A 337 0.92 7.27 53.40
CA LEU A 337 0.58 7.06 52.00
C LEU A 337 0.62 5.57 51.68
N LEU A 338 -0.41 5.11 50.97
CA LEU A 338 -0.42 3.79 50.35
C LEU A 338 0.76 3.74 49.39
N LYS A 339 1.73 2.87 49.70
CA LYS A 339 2.82 2.55 48.78
C LYS A 339 2.40 1.35 47.96
N THR A 340 2.74 1.36 46.67
CA THR A 340 2.67 0.13 45.87
C THR A 340 3.59 -0.93 46.46
N THR A 341 3.21 -2.19 46.30
CA THR A 341 4.10 -3.31 46.59
C THR A 341 5.28 -3.26 45.62
N GLN A 342 6.45 -3.77 46.03
CA GLN A 342 7.60 -3.90 45.12
C GLN A 342 7.24 -4.77 43.91
N ASP A 343 6.43 -5.80 44.12
CA ASP A 343 5.94 -6.71 43.08
C ASP A 343 5.09 -6.02 41.99
N ALA A 344 4.46 -4.87 42.30
CA ALA A 344 3.68 -4.13 41.31
C ALA A 344 4.57 -3.52 40.22
N ALA A 345 5.78 -3.09 40.57
CA ALA A 345 6.76 -2.59 39.59
C ALA A 345 7.23 -3.73 38.68
N ASP A 346 7.50 -4.90 39.25
CA ASP A 346 7.90 -6.10 38.49
C ASP A 346 6.79 -6.58 37.55
N LEU A 347 5.54 -6.60 38.02
CA LEU A 347 4.37 -6.94 37.19
C LEU A 347 4.22 -5.96 36.03
N THR A 348 4.34 -4.66 36.29
CA THR A 348 4.26 -3.61 35.25
C THR A 348 5.38 -3.78 34.22
N GLY A 349 6.60 -4.11 34.67
CA GLY A 349 7.72 -4.44 33.79
C GLY A 349 7.45 -5.66 32.91
N ARG A 350 6.80 -6.70 33.44
CA ARG A 350 6.40 -7.89 32.67
C ARG A 350 5.32 -7.57 31.62
N ILE A 351 4.29 -6.82 32.00
CA ILE A 351 3.21 -6.39 31.08
C ILE A 351 3.80 -5.53 29.95
N SER A 352 4.63 -4.55 30.28
CA SER A 352 5.32 -3.72 29.29
C SER A 352 6.21 -4.54 28.36
N GLY A 353 6.94 -5.53 28.91
CA GLY A 353 7.74 -6.46 28.12
C GLY A 353 6.90 -7.36 27.19
N GLU A 354 5.69 -7.74 27.59
CA GLU A 354 4.75 -8.46 26.72
C GLU A 354 4.23 -7.58 25.58
N VAL A 355 3.82 -6.34 25.88
CA VAL A 355 3.43 -5.35 24.86
C VAL A 355 4.55 -5.17 23.84
N GLN A 356 5.78 -5.04 24.29
CA GLN A 356 6.95 -4.86 23.43
C GLN A 356 7.20 -6.08 22.52
N ARG A 357 7.02 -7.30 23.04
CA ARG A 357 7.18 -8.54 22.23
C ARG A 357 6.10 -8.69 21.17
N GLY A 358 4.89 -8.21 21.44
CA GLY A 358 3.78 -8.20 20.48
C GLY A 358 3.77 -7.00 19.53
N SER A 359 4.63 -5.99 19.76
CA SER A 359 4.77 -4.80 18.92
C SER A 359 6.06 -4.79 18.12
N ILE A 360 6.36 -3.65 17.47
CA ILE A 360 7.65 -3.41 16.84
C ILE A 360 8.71 -2.98 17.89
N PRO A 361 10.00 -3.29 17.68
CA PRO A 361 11.06 -2.93 18.63
C PRO A 361 11.25 -1.41 18.82
N HIS A 362 11.61 -0.96 20.04
CA HIS A 362 11.79 0.48 20.34
C HIS A 362 12.81 1.21 19.46
N SER A 363 13.84 0.50 18.99
CA SER A 363 14.83 0.99 18.04
C SER A 363 14.23 1.62 16.79
N VAL A 364 13.07 1.12 16.36
CA VAL A 364 12.34 1.56 15.16
C VAL A 364 11.64 2.90 15.36
N TYR A 365 11.32 3.22 16.61
CA TYR A 365 10.77 4.53 16.98
C TYR A 365 11.85 5.62 17.07
N GLY A 366 13.13 5.29 16.85
CA GLY A 366 14.25 6.22 16.90
C GLY A 366 14.86 6.37 18.30
N GLU A 367 14.37 5.60 19.29
CA GLU A 367 14.95 5.55 20.63
C GLU A 367 16.09 4.51 20.65
N LEU A 368 17.27 4.93 20.20
CA LEU A 368 18.48 4.12 20.30
C LEU A 368 19.40 4.73 21.36
N GLN A 369 19.51 4.05 22.51
CA GLN A 369 20.48 4.42 23.55
C GLN A 369 21.93 4.03 23.21
N PHE A 370 22.16 3.30 22.10
CA PHE A 370 23.48 2.82 21.69
C PHE A 370 23.64 2.76 20.16
N GLN A 371 24.89 2.88 19.67
CA GLN A 371 25.22 2.67 18.25
C GLN A 371 25.04 1.18 17.90
N LEU A 372 24.11 0.88 16.99
CA LEU A 372 23.87 -0.49 16.51
C LEU A 372 24.97 -0.92 15.52
N SER A 373 25.49 -2.14 15.69
CA SER A 373 26.31 -2.79 14.66
C SER A 373 25.44 -3.26 13.49
N GLY A 374 26.01 -3.41 12.29
CA GLY A 374 25.27 -3.89 11.11
C GLY A 374 24.60 -5.27 11.29
N PHE A 375 25.13 -6.12 12.18
CA PHE A 375 24.49 -7.38 12.55
C PHE A 375 23.21 -7.18 13.38
N ALA A 376 23.21 -6.24 14.33
CA ALA A 376 22.04 -5.94 15.15
C ALA A 376 20.89 -5.34 14.32
N ILE A 377 21.21 -4.59 13.26
CA ILE A 377 20.23 -4.08 12.28
C ILE A 377 19.52 -5.25 11.56
N ASN A 378 20.27 -6.28 11.13
CA ASN A 378 19.69 -7.45 10.48
C ASN A 378 18.80 -8.28 11.43
N THR A 379 19.17 -8.40 12.70
CA THR A 379 18.34 -9.07 13.71
C THR A 379 17.04 -8.29 13.96
N LEU A 380 17.10 -6.96 14.02
CA LEU A 380 15.92 -6.10 14.14
C LEU A 380 15.00 -6.25 12.92
N ARG A 381 15.55 -6.38 11.71
CA ARG A 381 14.79 -6.66 10.49
C ARG A 381 14.02 -7.98 10.59
N SER A 382 14.65 -9.04 11.08
CA SER A 382 13.96 -10.33 11.24
C SER A 382 12.80 -10.27 12.24
N GLY A 383 12.90 -9.44 13.28
CA GLY A 383 11.79 -9.21 14.22
C GLY A 383 10.63 -8.47 13.56
N LEU A 384 10.93 -7.46 12.74
CA LEU A 384 9.94 -6.69 12.00
C LEU A 384 9.20 -7.48 10.92
N ASP A 385 9.91 -8.37 10.24
CA ASP A 385 9.33 -9.20 9.18
C ASP A 385 8.15 -10.04 9.68
N SER A 386 8.16 -10.47 10.95
CA SER A 386 7.06 -11.24 11.53
C SER A 386 5.74 -10.46 11.55
N VAL A 387 5.80 -9.14 11.75
CA VAL A 387 4.64 -8.24 11.77
C VAL A 387 4.33 -7.71 10.37
N LEU A 388 5.35 -7.31 9.61
CA LEU A 388 5.16 -6.62 8.32
C LEU A 388 4.84 -7.58 7.18
N ARG A 389 5.52 -8.74 7.10
CA ARG A 389 5.45 -9.62 5.94
C ARG A 389 4.04 -10.13 5.63
N PRO A 390 3.23 -10.59 6.61
CA PRO A 390 1.87 -11.04 6.30
C PRO A 390 1.01 -9.94 5.68
N ARG A 391 1.24 -8.69 6.09
CA ARG A 391 0.51 -7.51 5.62
C ARG A 391 0.93 -7.11 4.21
N LEU A 392 2.24 -7.10 3.94
CA LEU A 392 2.78 -6.86 2.59
C LEU A 392 2.31 -7.94 1.59
N ILE A 393 2.22 -9.20 2.02
CA ILE A 393 1.69 -10.30 1.19
C ILE A 393 0.21 -10.09 0.90
N ALA A 394 -0.61 -9.77 1.90
CA ALA A 394 -2.04 -9.51 1.73
C ALA A 394 -2.27 -8.33 0.76
N GLU A 395 -1.50 -7.26 0.93
CA GLU A 395 -1.54 -6.07 0.07
C GLU A 395 -1.15 -6.41 -1.38
N ALA A 396 -0.06 -7.16 -1.58
CA ALA A 396 0.36 -7.59 -2.91
C ALA A 396 -0.67 -8.52 -3.57
N SER A 397 -1.28 -9.41 -2.80
CA SER A 397 -2.34 -10.30 -3.26
C SER A 397 -3.59 -9.52 -3.68
N PHE A 398 -3.97 -8.49 -2.91
CA PHE A 398 -5.10 -7.62 -3.22
C PHE A 398 -4.93 -6.93 -4.58
N TYR A 399 -3.76 -6.33 -4.82
CA TYR A 399 -3.46 -5.73 -6.12
C TYR A 399 -3.36 -6.76 -7.24
N SER A 400 -2.81 -7.95 -6.97
CA SER A 400 -2.59 -8.98 -7.99
C SER A 400 -3.93 -9.56 -8.49
N GLN A 401 -4.81 -9.93 -7.56
CA GLN A 401 -6.17 -10.41 -7.88
C GLN A 401 -6.99 -9.32 -8.58
N GLY A 402 -6.87 -8.07 -8.13
CA GLY A 402 -7.57 -6.94 -8.73
C GLY A 402 -7.13 -6.63 -10.16
N LEU A 403 -5.83 -6.65 -10.43
CA LEU A 403 -5.30 -6.44 -11.78
C LEU A 403 -5.59 -7.61 -12.73
N GLU A 404 -5.69 -8.83 -12.20
CA GLU A 404 -6.19 -9.98 -12.97
C GLU A 404 -7.65 -9.77 -13.39
N LEU A 405 -8.53 -9.34 -12.47
CA LEU A 405 -9.93 -9.00 -12.78
C LEU A 405 -10.05 -7.91 -13.85
N LEU A 406 -9.21 -6.87 -13.77
CA LEU A 406 -9.20 -5.80 -14.77
C LEU A 406 -8.67 -6.28 -16.12
N THR A 407 -7.66 -7.14 -16.12
CA THR A 407 -7.14 -7.76 -17.34
C THR A 407 -8.21 -8.60 -18.03
N GLU A 408 -8.94 -9.43 -17.28
CA GLU A 408 -10.05 -10.23 -17.80
C GLU A 408 -11.17 -9.36 -18.39
N GLN A 409 -11.54 -8.27 -17.68
CA GLN A 409 -12.52 -7.31 -18.17
C GLN A 409 -12.07 -6.66 -19.48
N CYS A 410 -10.82 -6.23 -19.59
CA CYS A 410 -10.26 -5.69 -20.85
C CYS A 410 -10.32 -6.72 -22.00
N VAL A 411 -9.94 -7.97 -21.75
CA VAL A 411 -9.91 -9.04 -22.76
C VAL A 411 -11.31 -9.44 -23.23
N SER A 412 -12.35 -9.23 -22.39
CA SER A 412 -13.75 -9.51 -22.76
C SER A 412 -14.24 -8.73 -23.99
N GLY A 413 -13.54 -7.67 -24.40
CA GLY A 413 -13.88 -6.85 -25.57
C GLY A 413 -15.09 -5.94 -25.39
N ARG A 414 -15.66 -5.86 -24.17
CA ARG A 414 -16.79 -4.99 -23.83
C ARG A 414 -16.41 -3.53 -23.59
N PHE A 415 -15.11 -3.27 -23.48
CA PHE A 415 -14.56 -1.96 -23.15
C PHE A 415 -13.66 -1.46 -24.27
N SER A 416 -13.67 -0.15 -24.50
CA SER A 416 -12.80 0.49 -25.48
C SER A 416 -11.34 0.43 -25.03
N ALA A 417 -10.41 0.49 -25.99
CA ALA A 417 -8.99 0.58 -25.66
C ALA A 417 -8.78 1.79 -24.75
N LEU A 418 -8.13 1.58 -23.61
CA LEU A 418 -7.79 2.64 -22.67
C LEU A 418 -6.72 3.53 -23.31
N SER A 419 -7.16 4.55 -24.05
CA SER A 419 -6.33 5.66 -24.51
C SER A 419 -6.43 6.79 -23.50
N GLY A 420 -5.30 7.37 -23.09
CA GLY A 420 -5.19 8.33 -21.98
C GLY A 420 -5.92 9.67 -22.17
N SER A 421 -7.25 9.67 -22.16
CA SER A 421 -8.09 10.86 -22.19
C SER A 421 -8.22 11.56 -20.84
N ALA A 422 -7.86 10.90 -19.73
CA ALA A 422 -7.87 11.52 -18.40
C ALA A 422 -6.61 12.36 -18.09
N GLY A 423 -6.05 13.08 -19.08
CA GLY A 423 -4.91 13.99 -18.90
C GLY A 423 -3.55 13.28 -18.73
N ALA A 424 -2.80 13.19 -19.82
CA ALA A 424 -1.34 12.97 -19.86
C ALA A 424 -0.79 11.85 -18.95
N SER A 425 -1.22 10.59 -19.10
CA SER A 425 -0.60 9.48 -18.32
C SER A 425 -0.39 8.16 -19.08
N PHE A 426 -0.61 8.14 -20.39
CA PHE A 426 -0.31 6.98 -21.24
C PHE A 426 0.29 7.45 -22.56
N ASP A 427 1.57 7.17 -22.81
CA ASP A 427 2.20 7.45 -24.11
C ASP A 427 1.88 6.36 -25.16
N ALA A 428 1.24 5.26 -24.76
CA ALA A 428 0.91 4.16 -25.65
C ALA A 428 -0.45 3.53 -25.29
N ALA A 429 -1.41 3.60 -26.20
CA ALA A 429 -2.66 2.86 -26.11
C ALA A 429 -2.39 1.36 -26.34
N MET A 430 -2.90 0.49 -25.46
CA MET A 430 -2.85 -0.95 -25.65
C MET A 430 -4.17 -1.48 -26.18
N THR A 431 -4.10 -2.36 -27.18
CA THR A 431 -5.26 -3.13 -27.64
C THR A 431 -5.51 -4.32 -26.72
N PRO A 432 -6.76 -4.81 -26.59
CA PRO A 432 -7.08 -6.02 -25.82
C PRO A 432 -6.24 -7.24 -26.23
N ASP A 433 -5.91 -7.36 -27.51
CA ASP A 433 -5.05 -8.42 -28.06
C ASP A 433 -3.57 -8.31 -27.62
N ALA A 434 -3.06 -7.09 -27.40
CA ALA A 434 -1.73 -6.92 -26.83
C ALA A 434 -1.70 -7.30 -25.33
N ILE A 435 -2.80 -7.04 -24.61
CA ILE A 435 -2.94 -7.36 -23.18
C ILE A 435 -3.02 -8.87 -22.95
N SER A 436 -3.77 -9.58 -23.81
CA SER A 436 -3.92 -11.05 -23.75
C SER A 436 -2.62 -11.78 -24.05
N ARG A 437 -1.79 -11.24 -24.96
CA ARG A 437 -0.47 -11.81 -25.29
C ARG A 437 0.59 -11.53 -24.22
N GLY A 438 0.44 -10.48 -23.42
CA GLY A 438 1.39 -10.16 -22.35
C GLY A 438 1.28 -11.12 -21.16
N GLY A 439 2.41 -11.40 -20.48
CA GLY A 439 2.44 -12.25 -19.28
C GLY A 439 1.62 -11.70 -18.11
N THR A 440 1.48 -12.52 -17.05
CA THR A 440 0.81 -12.11 -15.81
C THR A 440 1.72 -11.22 -14.98
N PRO A 441 1.27 -10.03 -14.54
CA PRO A 441 2.05 -9.18 -13.64
C PRO A 441 2.18 -9.83 -12.25
N GLU A 442 3.42 -10.05 -11.81
CA GLU A 442 3.78 -10.30 -10.43
C GLU A 442 3.90 -8.97 -9.67
N ILE A 443 3.20 -8.87 -8.55
CA ILE A 443 3.26 -7.70 -7.68
C ILE A 443 4.02 -8.07 -6.43
N ARG A 444 5.02 -7.24 -6.11
CA ARG A 444 5.83 -7.38 -4.90
C ARG A 444 5.86 -6.08 -4.15
N LEU A 445 5.69 -6.20 -2.83
CA LEU A 445 5.77 -5.11 -1.87
C LEU A 445 6.90 -5.44 -0.90
N GLU A 446 7.93 -4.61 -0.90
CA GLU A 446 9.11 -4.80 -0.07
C GLU A 446 9.32 -3.59 0.85
N GLY A 447 9.44 -3.83 2.15
CA GLY A 447 9.84 -2.77 3.07
C GLY A 447 11.23 -2.25 2.69
N LYS A 448 11.37 -0.94 2.50
CA LYS A 448 12.64 -0.30 2.12
C LYS A 448 13.24 0.43 3.31
N LEU A 449 14.47 0.09 3.67
CA LEU A 449 15.33 0.90 4.53
C LEU A 449 16.38 1.62 3.66
N PRO A 450 16.85 2.83 4.04
CA PRO A 450 17.89 3.55 3.29
C PRO A 450 19.16 2.74 3.03
N GLU A 451 19.53 1.84 3.95
CA GLU A 451 20.70 0.96 3.84
C GLU A 451 20.52 -0.16 2.79
N ASP A 452 19.29 -0.45 2.35
CA ASP A 452 19.04 -1.52 1.37
C ASP A 452 19.64 -1.20 -0.01
N ASP A 453 19.69 0.09 -0.40
CA ASP A 453 20.21 0.47 -1.70
C ASP A 453 21.74 0.23 -1.76
N THR A 454 22.48 0.55 -0.69
CA THR A 454 23.93 0.32 -0.65
C THR A 454 24.26 -1.17 -0.66
N ALA A 455 23.46 -1.99 0.03
CA ALA A 455 23.58 -3.45 0.01
C ALA A 455 23.31 -4.02 -1.39
N LYS A 456 22.24 -3.57 -2.08
CA LYS A 456 21.94 -3.98 -3.47
C LYS A 456 23.08 -3.63 -4.42
N TYR A 457 23.66 -2.44 -4.31
CA TYR A 457 24.81 -2.04 -5.13
C TYR A 457 26.08 -2.84 -4.82
N ALA A 458 26.36 -3.14 -3.55
CA ALA A 458 27.48 -3.98 -3.16
C ALA A 458 27.32 -5.41 -3.71
N GLN A 459 26.13 -5.99 -3.58
CA GLN A 459 25.82 -7.32 -4.13
C GLN A 459 25.92 -7.34 -5.66
N ALA A 460 25.43 -6.30 -6.33
CA ALA A 460 25.55 -6.16 -7.78
C ALA A 460 27.01 -6.07 -8.24
N ARG A 461 27.88 -5.36 -7.49
CA ARG A 461 29.32 -5.32 -7.76
C ARG A 461 29.96 -6.69 -7.58
N MET A 462 29.70 -7.37 -6.46
CA MET A 462 30.24 -8.70 -6.22
C MET A 462 29.80 -9.73 -7.27
N ALA A 463 28.55 -9.65 -7.74
CA ALA A 463 28.05 -10.53 -8.79
C ALA A 463 28.71 -10.29 -10.17
N ARG A 464 29.20 -9.06 -10.39
CA ARG A 464 29.83 -8.61 -11.63
C ARG A 464 31.36 -8.77 -11.61
N GLU A 465 31.97 -8.67 -10.43
CA GLU A 465 33.42 -8.75 -10.24
C GLU A 465 33.94 -10.19 -10.42
N GLY A 466 35.02 -10.34 -11.20
CA GLY A 466 35.67 -11.61 -11.53
C GLY A 466 36.10 -11.67 -12.99
N GLU A 467 37.04 -12.55 -13.35
CA GLU A 467 37.39 -12.81 -14.76
C GLU A 467 36.21 -13.44 -15.53
N VAL A 468 35.37 -14.21 -14.83
CA VAL A 468 34.09 -14.71 -15.32
C VAL A 468 33.00 -14.18 -14.38
N PRO A 469 32.08 -13.31 -14.85
CA PRO A 469 30.98 -12.82 -14.03
C PRO A 469 30.13 -13.98 -13.50
N LEU A 470 29.72 -13.89 -12.23
CA LEU A 470 28.87 -14.91 -11.61
C LEU A 470 27.46 -14.91 -12.22
N LEU A 471 26.98 -13.72 -12.61
CA LEU A 471 25.64 -13.52 -13.14
C LEU A 471 25.70 -12.57 -14.35
N PRO A 472 24.85 -12.77 -15.37
CA PRO A 472 24.74 -11.82 -16.48
C PRO A 472 24.28 -10.44 -15.98
N ASP A 473 24.81 -9.36 -16.56
CA ASP A 473 24.46 -7.97 -16.21
C ASP A 473 22.94 -7.74 -16.23
N ARG A 474 22.23 -8.31 -17.22
CA ARG A 474 20.77 -8.28 -17.30
C ARG A 474 20.09 -8.86 -16.07
N TRP A 475 20.54 -10.03 -15.60
CA TRP A 475 19.97 -10.66 -14.42
C TRP A 475 20.20 -9.81 -13.17
N ILE A 476 21.37 -9.16 -13.07
CA ILE A 476 21.71 -8.23 -11.99
C ILE A 476 20.77 -7.02 -12.03
N TYR A 477 20.55 -6.41 -13.20
CA TYR A 477 19.61 -5.28 -13.35
C TYR A 477 18.18 -5.66 -12.98
N ASP A 478 17.71 -6.83 -13.42
CA ASP A 478 16.33 -7.27 -13.21
C ASP A 478 16.07 -7.75 -11.76
N ASN A 479 16.97 -8.55 -11.18
CA ASN A 479 16.71 -9.27 -9.93
C ASN A 479 17.40 -8.66 -8.70
N ILE A 480 18.59 -8.07 -8.85
CA ILE A 480 19.32 -7.44 -7.73
C ILE A 480 18.94 -5.96 -7.63
N LEU A 481 19.16 -5.22 -8.71
CA LEU A 481 18.93 -3.76 -8.74
C LEU A 481 17.47 -3.40 -9.02
N LYS A 482 16.67 -4.34 -9.55
CA LYS A 482 15.23 -4.21 -9.82
C LYS A 482 14.87 -3.01 -10.71
N ILE A 483 15.72 -2.71 -11.69
CA ILE A 483 15.57 -1.58 -12.62
C ILE A 483 14.39 -1.79 -13.57
N ARG A 484 13.54 -0.75 -13.77
CA ARG A 484 12.27 -0.83 -14.53
C ARG A 484 12.42 -1.34 -15.96
N ASP A 485 13.38 -0.83 -16.69
CA ASP A 485 13.60 -1.18 -18.08
C ASP A 485 15.08 -1.48 -18.26
N ALA A 486 15.48 -2.71 -17.94
CA ALA A 486 16.87 -3.13 -18.03
C ALA A 486 17.37 -3.05 -19.48
N ASP A 487 16.51 -3.35 -20.48
CA ASP A 487 16.88 -3.26 -21.90
C ASP A 487 17.17 -1.80 -22.30
N ASN A 488 16.34 -0.83 -21.87
CA ASN A 488 16.59 0.59 -22.14
C ASN A 488 17.83 1.12 -21.39
N ILE A 489 18.04 0.71 -20.13
CA ILE A 489 19.24 1.11 -19.39
C ILE A 489 20.50 0.48 -20.00
N GLU A 490 20.44 -0.79 -20.41
CA GLU A 490 21.55 -1.44 -21.12
C GLU A 490 21.85 -0.72 -22.43
N GLN A 491 20.83 -0.41 -23.25
CA GLN A 491 21.00 0.38 -24.47
C GLN A 491 21.56 1.78 -24.19
N ALA A 492 21.09 2.46 -23.16
CA ALA A 492 21.58 3.78 -22.77
C ALA A 492 23.03 3.72 -22.28
N VAL A 493 23.39 2.70 -21.49
CA VAL A 493 24.75 2.45 -21.01
C VAL A 493 25.66 2.08 -22.18
N SER A 494 25.25 1.18 -23.07
CA SER A 494 25.99 0.83 -24.28
C SER A 494 26.17 2.03 -25.20
N ALA A 495 25.16 2.89 -25.35
CA ALA A 495 25.26 4.14 -26.08
C ALA A 495 26.22 5.12 -25.38
N GLN A 496 26.20 5.21 -24.05
CA GLN A 496 27.12 6.03 -23.27
C GLN A 496 28.57 5.54 -23.36
N VAL A 497 28.77 4.22 -23.30
CA VAL A 497 30.08 3.57 -23.48
C VAL A 497 30.55 3.78 -24.91
N ALA A 498 29.70 3.61 -25.92
CA ALA A 498 30.04 3.91 -27.31
C ALA A 498 30.43 5.39 -27.50
N ARG A 499 29.74 6.32 -26.83
CA ARG A 499 30.11 7.75 -26.80
C ARG A 499 31.41 8.04 -26.07
N ARG A 500 31.87 7.16 -25.17
CA ARG A 500 33.13 7.33 -24.41
C ARG A 500 34.27 6.46 -24.92
N GLY A 501 33.96 5.44 -25.72
CA GLY A 501 34.88 4.37 -26.09
C GLY A 501 35.88 4.77 -27.17
N THR A 502 35.59 5.84 -27.92
CA THR A 502 36.53 6.38 -28.91
C THR A 502 37.08 7.73 -28.45
N PRO A 503 38.39 7.98 -28.55
CA PRO A 503 38.96 9.31 -28.30
C PRO A 503 38.24 10.41 -29.11
N GLU A 504 37.81 10.09 -30.33
CA GLU A 504 37.07 10.99 -31.21
C GLU A 504 35.69 11.37 -30.65
N SER A 505 34.96 10.43 -30.05
CA SER A 505 33.65 10.71 -29.46
C SER A 505 33.78 11.51 -28.15
N LEU A 506 34.86 11.31 -27.39
CA LEU A 506 35.17 12.13 -26.22
C LEU A 506 35.48 13.58 -26.63
N MET A 507 36.33 13.78 -27.64
CA MET A 507 36.63 15.10 -28.21
C MET A 507 35.38 15.81 -28.74
N LEU A 508 34.50 15.10 -29.45
CA LEU A 508 33.23 15.64 -29.92
C LEU A 508 32.31 16.04 -28.77
N SER A 509 32.23 15.24 -27.70
CA SER A 509 31.42 15.56 -26.52
C SER A 509 31.95 16.78 -25.76
N SER A 510 33.28 16.91 -25.63
CA SER A 510 33.93 18.08 -25.01
C SER A 510 33.73 19.34 -25.86
N MET A 511 33.79 19.22 -27.19
CA MET A 511 33.50 20.32 -28.12
C MET A 511 32.09 20.88 -27.93
N ILE A 512 31.09 20.00 -27.88
CA ILE A 512 29.67 20.40 -27.66
C ILE A 512 29.50 21.03 -26.29
N ALA A 513 30.08 20.44 -25.24
CA ALA A 513 29.99 20.98 -23.89
C ALA A 513 30.64 22.37 -23.75
N SER A 514 31.79 22.60 -24.39
CA SER A 514 32.45 23.92 -24.43
C SER A 514 31.64 24.94 -25.22
N ALA A 515 31.01 24.54 -26.33
CA ALA A 515 30.13 25.42 -27.11
C ALA A 515 28.87 25.81 -26.33
N ASP A 516 28.24 24.86 -25.62
CA ASP A 516 27.06 25.13 -24.78
C ASP A 516 27.37 26.04 -23.58
N GLN A 517 28.62 26.05 -23.10
CA GLN A 517 29.10 26.93 -22.04
C GLN A 517 29.54 28.32 -22.55
N GLY A 518 29.57 28.55 -23.87
CA GLY A 518 30.01 29.80 -24.49
C GLY A 518 31.53 29.97 -24.57
N ASP A 519 32.31 28.91 -24.32
CA ASP A 519 33.77 28.91 -24.43
C ASP A 519 34.20 28.54 -25.86
N ASP A 520 33.97 29.47 -26.78
CA ASP A 520 34.20 29.31 -28.23
C ASP A 520 35.65 28.92 -28.58
N ASP A 521 36.63 29.40 -27.80
CA ASP A 521 38.05 29.11 -28.03
C ASP A 521 38.38 27.62 -27.78
N TYR A 522 37.78 27.03 -26.74
CA TYR A 522 37.95 25.60 -26.43
C TYR A 522 37.16 24.71 -27.39
N ALA A 523 35.95 25.13 -27.81
CA ALA A 523 35.20 24.42 -28.83
C ALA A 523 35.99 24.32 -30.15
N ARG A 524 36.60 25.43 -30.60
CA ARG A 524 37.45 25.45 -31.80
C ARG A 524 38.72 24.60 -31.65
N LEU A 525 39.32 24.59 -30.46
CA LEU A 525 40.47 23.74 -30.16
C LEU A 525 40.10 22.25 -30.36
N TYR A 526 39.01 21.80 -29.72
CA TYR A 526 38.55 20.41 -29.84
C TYR A 526 38.11 20.04 -31.25
N GLU A 527 37.52 20.97 -32.00
CA GLU A 527 37.20 20.78 -33.43
C GLU A 527 38.47 20.53 -34.25
N SER A 528 39.52 21.32 -34.01
CA SER A 528 40.80 21.20 -34.72
C SER A 528 41.49 19.85 -34.45
N GLU A 529 41.46 19.39 -33.20
CA GLU A 529 42.00 18.08 -32.80
C GLU A 529 41.20 16.93 -33.39
N LEU A 530 39.87 17.02 -33.40
CA LEU A 530 38.99 16.03 -34.02
C LEU A 530 39.27 15.91 -35.52
N ARG A 531 39.52 17.03 -36.21
CA ARG A 531 39.86 17.07 -37.64
C ARG A 531 41.20 16.40 -37.91
N LEU A 532 42.20 16.65 -37.07
CA LEU A 532 43.52 16.01 -37.16
C LEU A 532 43.45 14.50 -36.90
N ALA A 533 42.67 14.07 -35.89
CA ALA A 533 42.46 12.66 -35.58
C ALA A 533 41.81 11.92 -36.77
N ARG A 534 40.78 12.51 -37.39
CA ARG A 534 40.15 11.96 -38.61
C ARG A 534 41.14 11.86 -39.77
N MET A 535 41.96 12.89 -39.99
CA MET A 535 42.94 12.92 -41.08
C MET A 535 44.04 11.85 -40.90
N ARG A 536 44.52 11.64 -39.67
CA ARG A 536 45.49 10.57 -39.37
C ARG A 536 44.93 9.19 -39.69
N LYS A 537 43.68 8.93 -39.31
CA LYS A 537 42.99 7.65 -39.58
C LYS A 537 42.77 7.41 -41.08
N LEU A 538 42.53 8.47 -41.84
CA LEU A 538 42.37 8.42 -43.29
C LEU A 538 43.70 8.10 -44.00
N LEU A 539 44.81 8.66 -43.53
CA LEU A 539 46.15 8.35 -44.00
C LEU A 539 46.57 6.92 -43.65
N GLU A 540 46.25 6.45 -42.44
CA GLU A 540 46.54 5.08 -42.01
C GLU A 540 45.75 4.05 -42.83
N LEU A 541 44.48 4.34 -43.15
CA LEU A 541 43.67 3.53 -44.07
C LEU A 541 44.22 3.53 -45.51
N GLN A 542 44.80 4.63 -45.99
CA GLN A 542 45.48 4.68 -47.28
C GLN A 542 46.77 3.85 -47.29
N ALA A 543 47.58 3.96 -46.24
CA ALA A 543 48.81 3.18 -46.09
C ALA A 543 48.53 1.67 -46.01
N LEU A 544 47.50 1.24 -45.26
CA LEU A 544 47.06 -0.15 -45.20
C LEU A 544 46.53 -0.66 -46.56
N ARG A 545 45.94 0.22 -47.37
CA ARG A 545 45.48 -0.11 -48.72
C ARG A 545 46.63 -0.23 -49.72
N GLU A 546 47.72 0.50 -49.50
CA GLU A 546 48.96 0.39 -50.27
C GLU A 546 49.79 -0.84 -49.88
N GLU A 547 49.81 -1.24 -48.60
CA GLU A 547 50.44 -2.49 -48.14
C GLU A 547 49.65 -3.74 -48.56
N ALA A 548 48.31 -3.71 -48.51
CA ALA A 548 47.47 -4.81 -49.02
C ALA A 548 47.47 -4.91 -50.56
N GLY A 549 47.95 -3.87 -51.26
CA GLY A 549 48.19 -3.88 -52.71
C GLY A 549 49.55 -4.45 -53.12
N GLY A 550 50.37 -4.87 -52.15
CA GLY A 550 51.78 -5.25 -52.34
C GLY A 550 52.09 -6.74 -52.25
N GLU A 551 51.19 -7.66 -52.63
CA GLU A 551 51.56 -9.07 -52.79
C GLU A 551 50.96 -9.72 -54.05
N ARG A 552 51.83 -9.81 -55.07
CA ARG A 552 51.89 -10.75 -56.20
C ARG A 552 50.73 -10.78 -57.23
N ASP A 553 51.11 -10.20 -58.37
CA ASP A 553 50.73 -10.60 -59.74
C ASP A 553 50.67 -12.13 -59.91
N GLY A 554 49.55 -12.64 -60.44
CA GLY A 554 49.26 -14.07 -60.54
C GLY A 554 47.83 -14.39 -60.99
N GLY A 555 47.49 -13.96 -62.21
CA GLY A 555 46.35 -14.36 -63.06
C GLY A 555 45.24 -15.26 -62.51
N ALA A 556 44.03 -14.71 -62.42
CA ALA A 556 42.78 -15.31 -62.91
C ALA A 556 41.69 -14.23 -62.81
N SER A 557 40.91 -14.03 -63.87
CA SER A 557 39.70 -13.21 -63.82
C SER A 557 38.60 -13.91 -63.00
N PRO A 558 37.98 -13.23 -62.02
CA PRO A 558 36.60 -13.48 -61.65
C PRO A 558 35.73 -12.28 -62.04
N SER A 559 34.59 -12.57 -62.64
CA SER A 559 33.55 -11.62 -63.05
C SER A 559 33.21 -10.61 -61.96
N SER A 560 33.27 -9.32 -62.27
CA SER A 560 32.62 -8.27 -61.50
C SER A 560 31.10 -8.42 -61.62
N ARG A 561 30.51 -9.07 -60.62
CA ARG A 561 29.09 -8.93 -60.33
C ARG A 561 28.89 -7.51 -59.82
N VAL A 562 28.39 -6.64 -60.69
CA VAL A 562 27.90 -5.30 -60.32
C VAL A 562 26.82 -5.49 -59.26
N LEU A 563 27.08 -5.07 -58.02
CA LEU A 563 26.03 -4.86 -57.05
C LEU A 563 25.18 -3.69 -57.57
N PRO A 564 23.85 -3.83 -57.68
CA PRO A 564 23.00 -2.74 -58.15
C PRO A 564 23.10 -1.57 -57.17
N GLU A 565 23.26 -0.36 -57.70
CA GLU A 565 23.13 0.87 -56.92
C GLU A 565 21.71 0.91 -56.33
N LEU A 566 21.61 0.85 -55.01
CA LEU A 566 20.35 1.05 -54.30
C LEU A 566 19.82 2.44 -54.62
N THR A 567 18.59 2.47 -55.12
CA THR A 567 17.83 3.69 -55.41
C THR A 567 17.59 4.49 -54.12
N GLU A 568 17.32 5.78 -54.25
CA GLU A 568 17.11 6.69 -53.11
C GLU A 568 15.98 6.22 -52.16
N ALA A 569 14.98 5.53 -52.71
CA ALA A 569 13.89 4.90 -51.94
C ALA A 569 14.38 3.73 -51.07
N GLU A 570 15.26 2.88 -51.59
CA GLU A 570 15.80 1.73 -50.84
C GLU A 570 16.80 2.16 -49.76
N ARG A 571 17.49 3.29 -49.95
CA ARG A 571 18.35 3.90 -48.90
C ARG A 571 17.54 4.43 -47.72
N LEU A 572 16.34 4.94 -47.97
CA LEU A 572 15.42 5.45 -46.95
C LEU A 572 14.76 4.33 -46.14
N GLU A 573 14.54 3.16 -46.75
CA GLU A 573 13.97 1.98 -46.09
C GLU A 573 14.99 1.29 -45.16
N VAL A 574 16.27 1.20 -45.57
CA VAL A 574 17.36 0.67 -44.73
C VAL A 574 17.65 1.56 -43.50
N LEU A 575 17.35 2.85 -43.58
CA LEU A 575 17.45 3.80 -42.46
C LEU A 575 16.21 3.81 -41.55
N GLY A 576 15.17 3.02 -41.86
CA GLY A 576 13.96 2.89 -41.04
C GLY A 576 13.08 4.14 -41.01
N LEU A 577 13.22 5.03 -42.01
CA LEU A 577 12.54 6.33 -42.04
C LEU A 577 11.22 6.33 -42.82
N VAL A 578 10.84 5.22 -43.46
CA VAL A 578 9.55 5.06 -44.16
C VAL A 578 8.94 3.71 -43.78
N GLY A 579 7.72 3.73 -43.23
CA GLY A 579 6.94 2.52 -42.96
C GLY A 579 6.26 2.00 -44.25
N PRO A 580 6.01 0.68 -44.38
CA PRO A 580 5.47 0.13 -45.60
C PRO A 580 3.97 0.49 -45.72
N GLY A 581 3.62 1.39 -46.64
CA GLY A 581 2.22 1.57 -47.08
C GLY A 581 1.69 3.00 -47.24
N GLY A 582 2.48 3.98 -47.66
CA GLY A 582 1.98 5.30 -48.07
C GLY A 582 2.23 5.57 -49.54
N ASN A 583 1.17 5.67 -50.34
CA ASN A 583 1.21 6.28 -51.68
C ASN A 583 1.56 7.77 -51.59
#